data_AF-A0A7J9RMT9-F1
#
_entry.id   AF-A0A7J9RMT9-F1
#
_cell.length_a   1.000
_cell.length_b   1.000
_cell.length_c   1.000
_cell.angle_alpha   90.00
_cell.angle_beta   90.00
_cell.angle_gamma   90.00
#
_symmetry.space_group_name_H-M   'P 1'
#
loop_
_entity.id
_entity.type
_entity.pdbx_description
1 polymer ?
#
loop_
_entity_poly.entity_id
_entity_poly.type
_entity_poly.pdbx_seq_one_letter_code
_entity_poly.pdbx_strand_id
1 'polypeptide(L)'
;MKVRLPNGIEVEATDVDFTTVNEDWNEYRLEDGTVLKFKTVVSSIIRTENYDPMTGDPVYHVRSTNMLRVKVPDELKRLPGKRKSKEAGDGVEVG
;
A
#
# COMPACT_ATOMS: atom_id res chain seq x y z
N MET A 1 9.92 23.79 8.86
CA MET A 1 10.51 23.16 7.66
C MET A 1 9.49 23.25 6.54
N LYS A 2 9.91 23.42 5.29
CA LYS A 2 8.96 23.46 4.17
C LYS A 2 8.65 22.06 3.67
N VAL A 3 7.36 21.73 3.59
CA VAL A 3 6.88 20.46 3.05
C VAL A 3 5.95 20.74 1.90
N ARG A 4 6.17 20.03 0.79
CA ARG A 4 5.27 20.04 -0.36
C ARG A 4 4.19 18.97 -0.16
N LEU A 5 2.94 19.41 -0.03
CA LEU A 5 1.79 18.52 0.12
C LEU A 5 1.41 17.88 -1.24
N PRO A 6 0.61 16.79 -1.26
CA PRO A 6 0.21 16.11 -2.49
C PRO A 6 -0.54 17.00 -3.50
N ASN A 7 -1.19 18.06 -3.03
CA ASN A 7 -1.86 19.07 -3.88
C ASN A 7 -0.87 20.08 -4.51
N GLY A 8 0.44 19.93 -4.29
CA GLY A 8 1.48 20.79 -4.83
C GLY A 8 1.77 22.07 -4.05
N ILE A 9 1.02 22.34 -2.97
CA ILE A 9 1.20 23.50 -2.10
C ILE A 9 2.39 23.25 -1.16
N GLU A 10 3.26 24.24 -1.03
CA GLU A 10 4.31 24.26 0.00
C GLU A 10 3.79 24.92 1.27
N VAL A 11 4.02 24.28 2.40
CA VAL A 11 3.61 24.79 3.72
C VAL A 11 4.77 24.71 4.70
N GLU A 12 4.81 25.64 5.65
CA GLU A 12 5.64 25.48 6.83
C GLU A 12 5.02 24.39 7.72
N ALA A 13 5.91 23.54 8.25
CA ALA A 13 5.53 22.39 9.03
C ALA A 13 6.63 21.98 10.01
N THR A 14 6.27 21.15 10.98
CA THR A 14 7.15 20.61 12.01
C THR A 14 7.00 19.09 12.04
N ASP A 15 8.12 18.37 11.99
CA ASP A 15 8.14 16.94 12.29
C ASP A 15 7.81 16.73 13.78
N VAL A 16 6.91 15.80 14.06
CA VAL A 16 6.41 15.53 15.41
C VAL A 16 6.82 14.12 15.82
N ASP A 17 7.55 14.04 16.92
CA ASP A 17 7.85 12.76 17.57
C ASP A 17 6.58 12.15 18.17
N PHE A 18 6.47 10.83 18.11
CA PHE A 18 5.31 10.12 18.63
C PHE A 18 5.70 8.79 19.25
N THR A 19 4.83 8.28 20.12
CA THR A 19 4.87 6.90 20.61
C THR A 19 3.63 6.18 20.10
N THR A 20 3.81 5.01 19.51
CA THR A 20 2.69 4.20 19.01
C THR A 20 1.87 3.67 20.19
N VAL A 21 0.60 4.07 20.27
CA VAL A 21 -0.35 3.61 21.30
C VAL A 21 -1.00 2.27 20.89
N ASN A 22 -1.47 2.15 19.65
CA ASN A 22 -1.97 0.92 19.06
C ASN A 22 -1.67 0.93 17.54
N GLU A 23 -1.21 -0.20 17.01
CA GLU A 23 -1.02 -0.39 15.57
C GLU A 23 -1.11 -1.88 15.22
N ASP A 24 -2.34 -2.37 15.03
CA ASP A 24 -2.62 -3.79 14.78
C ASP A 24 -2.88 -4.13 13.31
N TRP A 25 -2.98 -5.43 13.01
CA TRP A 25 -3.40 -5.92 11.70
C TRP A 25 -4.92 -5.86 11.55
N ASN A 26 -5.39 -5.35 10.42
CA ASN A 26 -6.77 -5.52 9.98
C ASN A 26 -6.88 -6.89 9.28
N GLU A 27 -7.84 -7.72 9.69
CA GLU A 27 -8.08 -9.03 9.09
C GLU A 27 -9.43 -9.06 8.38
N TYR A 28 -9.44 -9.47 7.11
CA TYR A 28 -10.64 -9.58 6.29
C TYR A 28 -10.75 -11.00 5.74
N ARG A 29 -11.94 -11.59 5.86
CA ARG A 29 -12.28 -12.86 5.23
C ARG A 29 -13.18 -12.59 4.04
N LEU A 30 -12.77 -13.03 2.85
CA LEU A 30 -13.55 -12.91 1.62
C LEU A 30 -14.46 -14.12 1.44
N GLU A 31 -15.44 -14.00 0.54
CA GLU A 31 -16.43 -15.05 0.25
C GLU A 31 -15.77 -16.33 -0.31
N ASP A 32 -14.67 -16.20 -1.04
CA ASP A 32 -13.90 -17.32 -1.58
C ASP A 32 -13.03 -18.03 -0.52
N GLY A 33 -13.08 -17.59 0.76
CA GLY A 33 -12.28 -18.16 1.84
C GLY A 33 -10.87 -17.55 1.97
N THR A 34 -10.48 -16.61 1.10
CA THR A 34 -9.24 -15.84 1.24
C THR A 34 -9.24 -15.02 2.52
N VAL A 35 -8.10 -15.01 3.21
CA VAL A 35 -7.84 -14.13 4.36
C VAL A 35 -6.81 -13.09 3.98
N LEU A 36 -7.21 -11.81 4.00
CA LEU A 36 -6.34 -10.66 3.85
C LEU A 36 -5.94 -10.15 5.25
N LYS A 37 -4.65 -9.96 5.47
CA LYS A 37 -4.16 -9.16 6.59
C LYS A 37 -3.55 -7.88 6.04
N PHE A 38 -4.05 -6.74 6.46
CA PHE A 38 -3.62 -5.44 6.01
C PHE A 38 -3.21 -4.58 7.21
N LYS A 39 -2.03 -4.00 7.15
CA LYS A 39 -1.53 -3.12 8.20
C LYS A 39 -0.95 -1.85 7.59
N THR A 40 -1.42 -0.71 8.06
CA THR A 40 -0.78 0.59 7.80
C THR A 40 0.24 0.83 8.89
N VAL A 41 1.49 1.08 8.51
CA VAL A 41 2.58 1.39 9.44
C VAL A 41 2.97 2.85 9.28
N VAL A 42 2.83 3.64 10.35
CA VAL A 42 3.19 5.07 10.34
C VAL A 42 4.70 5.24 10.50
N SER A 43 5.31 6.05 9.64
CA SER A 43 6.76 6.31 9.67
C SER A 43 7.13 7.71 10.12
N SER A 44 6.26 8.71 9.90
CA SER A 44 6.46 10.07 10.39
C SER A 44 5.13 10.83 10.43
N ILE A 45 5.03 11.77 11.37
CA ILE A 45 3.90 12.67 11.54
C ILE A 45 4.42 14.09 11.38
N ILE A 46 3.82 14.85 10.47
CA ILE A 46 4.18 16.22 10.16
C ILE A 46 2.98 17.10 10.52
N ARG A 47 3.16 18.06 11.42
CA ARG A 47 2.13 19.08 11.70
C ARG A 47 2.36 20.30 10.84
N THR A 48 1.37 20.74 10.10
CA THR A 48 1.44 21.98 9.32
C THR A 48 1.00 23.19 10.15
N GLU A 49 1.33 24.40 9.69
CA GLU A 49 0.81 25.64 10.29
C GLU A 49 -0.64 25.96 9.88
N ASN A 50 -1.27 25.11 9.06
CA ASN A 50 -2.68 25.26 8.68
C ASN A 50 -3.61 24.63 9.70
N TYR A 51 -4.81 25.17 9.79
CA TYR A 51 -5.87 24.68 10.68
C TYR A 51 -7.13 24.40 9.86
N ASP A 52 -7.84 23.35 10.24
CA ASP A 52 -9.16 23.06 9.67
C ASP A 52 -10.11 24.22 10.04
N PRO A 53 -10.73 24.89 9.07
CA PRO A 53 -11.55 26.07 9.34
C PRO A 53 -12.87 25.76 10.04
N MET A 54 -13.32 24.50 10.02
CA MET A 54 -14.57 24.05 10.64
C MET A 54 -14.34 23.58 12.07
N THR A 55 -13.26 22.84 12.33
CA THR A 55 -12.98 22.29 13.67
C THR A 55 -11.98 23.12 14.48
N GLY A 56 -11.12 23.89 13.81
CA GLY A 56 -10.02 24.61 14.43
C GLY A 56 -8.81 23.74 14.76
N ASP A 57 -8.79 22.47 14.32
CA ASP A 57 -7.68 21.56 14.61
C ASP A 57 -6.49 21.80 13.68
N PRO A 58 -5.25 21.62 14.15
CA PRO A 58 -4.09 21.69 13.27
C PRO A 58 -4.12 20.55 12.24
N VAL A 59 -3.75 20.88 11.01
CA VAL A 59 -3.70 19.90 9.91
C VAL A 59 -2.40 19.12 9.99
N TYR A 60 -2.52 17.79 10.02
CA TYR A 60 -1.38 16.85 9.98
C TYR A 60 -1.26 16.14 8.65
N HIS A 61 -0.03 15.89 8.25
CA HIS A 61 0.32 14.97 7.19
C HIS A 61 1.03 13.76 7.78
N VAL A 62 0.50 12.57 7.53
CA VAL A 62 1.06 11.31 8.01
C VAL A 62 1.70 10.59 6.83
N ARG A 63 2.98 10.23 6.97
CA ARG A 63 3.62 9.31 6.03
C ARG A 63 3.53 7.90 6.59
N SER A 64 3.13 6.97 5.74
CA SER A 64 2.92 5.58 6.12
C SER A 64 3.23 4.63 4.98
N THR A 65 3.47 3.36 5.32
CA THR A 65 3.59 2.26 4.36
C THR A 65 2.50 1.23 4.64
N ASN A 66 1.93 0.65 3.58
CA ASN A 66 0.92 -0.39 3.69
C ASN A 66 1.57 -1.77 3.51
N MET A 67 1.33 -2.68 4.46
CA MET A 67 1.75 -4.08 4.40
C MET A 67 0.53 -4.97 4.15
N LEU A 68 0.59 -5.77 3.10
CA LEU A 68 -0.47 -6.71 2.74
C LEU A 68 0.07 -8.14 2.83
N ARG A 69 -0.65 -9.01 3.53
CA ARG A 69 -0.47 -10.46 3.48
C ARG A 69 -1.76 -11.12 3.03
N VAL A 70 -1.62 -12.12 2.18
CA VAL A 70 -2.77 -12.83 1.61
C VAL A 70 -2.57 -14.32 1.86
N LYS A 71 -3.57 -14.95 2.48
CA LYS A 71 -3.69 -16.40 2.54
C LYS A 71 -4.88 -16.80 1.67
N VAL A 72 -4.59 -17.26 0.44
CA VAL A 72 -5.60 -17.77 -0.49
C VAL A 72 -5.82 -19.28 -0.32
N PRO A 73 -7.03 -19.78 -0.60
CA PRO A 73 -7.30 -21.20 -0.83
C PRO A 73 -6.36 -21.81 -1.88
N ASP A 74 -6.08 -23.11 -1.76
CA ASP A 74 -5.16 -23.82 -2.66
C ASP A 74 -5.64 -23.84 -4.11
N GLU A 75 -6.96 -23.92 -4.33
CA GLU A 75 -7.59 -23.88 -5.65
C GLU A 75 -7.36 -22.57 -6.43
N LEU A 76 -7.11 -21.46 -5.73
CA LEU A 76 -6.79 -20.17 -6.34
C LEU A 76 -5.28 -19.99 -6.59
N LYS A 77 -4.43 -20.89 -6.08
CA LYS A 77 -2.98 -20.80 -6.29
C LYS A 77 -2.63 -21.22 -7.71
N ARG A 78 -2.14 -20.27 -8.50
CA ARG A 78 -1.41 -20.57 -9.74
C ARG A 78 0.06 -20.63 -9.40
N LEU A 79 0.62 -21.84 -9.33
CA LEU A 79 2.08 -21.97 -9.38
C LEU A 79 2.57 -21.24 -10.64
N PRO A 80 3.72 -20.53 -10.60
CA PRO A 80 4.32 -20.00 -11.82
C PRO A 80 4.62 -21.18 -12.75
N GLY A 81 3.68 -21.44 -13.67
CA GLY A 81 3.78 -22.56 -14.60
C GLY A 81 5.02 -22.36 -15.45
N LYS A 82 5.81 -23.43 -15.62
CA LYS A 82 6.79 -23.54 -16.71
C LYS A 82 6.15 -22.96 -17.96
N ARG A 83 6.71 -21.83 -18.42
CA ARG A 83 6.37 -21.17 -19.69
C ARG A 83 6.29 -22.29 -20.73
N LYS A 84 5.08 -22.59 -21.25
CA LYS A 84 4.94 -23.59 -22.33
C LYS A 84 5.87 -23.14 -23.46
N SER A 85 6.98 -23.85 -23.67
CA SER A 85 7.77 -23.73 -24.88
C SER A 85 6.82 -24.03 -26.03
N LYS A 86 6.52 -23.04 -26.86
CA LYS A 86 5.84 -23.28 -28.13
C LYS A 86 6.68 -24.28 -28.90
N GLU A 87 6.04 -25.39 -29.28
CA GLU A 87 6.56 -26.44 -30.13
C GLU A 87 7.17 -25.82 -31.39
N ALA A 88 8.37 -26.31 -31.76
CA ALA A 88 8.95 -26.07 -33.06
C ALA A 88 8.01 -26.65 -34.12
N GLY A 89 7.35 -25.77 -34.85
CA GLY A 89 6.58 -26.12 -36.03
C GLY A 89 7.53 -26.56 -37.14
N ASP A 90 7.30 -27.80 -37.54
CA ASP A 90 7.78 -28.55 -38.68
C ASP A 90 8.10 -27.73 -39.95
N GLY A 91 9.08 -28.23 -40.71
CA GLY A 91 9.65 -27.57 -41.88
C GLY A 91 8.65 -27.32 -43.01
N VAL A 92 8.96 -26.28 -43.80
CA VAL A 92 8.43 -26.10 -45.15
C VAL A 92 9.63 -26.01 -46.08
N GLU A 93 9.87 -27.09 -46.83
CA GLU A 93 10.66 -27.05 -48.06
C GLU A 93 9.98 -26.11 -49.05
N VAL A 94 10.77 -25.21 -49.65
CA VAL A 94 10.43 -24.58 -50.92
C VAL A 94 11.59 -24.85 -51.87
N GLY A 95 11.25 -25.51 -52.98
CA GLY A 95 12.17 -25.82 -54.08
C GLY A 95 12.46 -24.64 -54.99
#